data_AF-F0ZD37-F1
#
_entry.id   AF-F0ZD37-F1
#
_cell.length_a   1.000
_cell.length_b   1.000
_cell.length_c   1.000
_cell.angle_alpha   90.00
_cell.angle_beta   90.00
_cell.angle_gamma   90.00
#
_symmetry.space_group_name_H-M   'P 1'
#
loop_
_entity.id
_entity.type
_entity.pdbx_description
1 polymer ?
#
loop_
_entity_poly.entity_id
_entity_poly.type
_entity_poly.pdbx_seq_one_letter_code
_entity_poly.pdbx_strand_id
1 'polypeptide(L)'
;MNSAKVQSYIDNGCFFKNCTFELEYPQNLFGIIDTHEFNETVTTLNSKISSKIPGTFFIFLIPIFIGILVMIGGMGSYLLWFGVVITSVSSLSLLINILFFHGVIEEKIIEELRSVNKYFKDREVTWGLESEIIYTPVDPFNLEFNVNKEFLKSLEFDERGFPYHTTKVMYLLITFPAIENPQLVNNINIIDIQENYEFQPQSQFQISQSQSQSQLPYGNSLSFSSLNNSSTTNLSISMSNIIN
;
A
#
# COMPACT_ATOMS: atom_id res chain seq x y z
N MET A 1 -14.26 24.19 4.72
CA MET A 1 -13.10 23.68 3.97
C MET A 1 -13.44 22.29 3.49
N ASN A 2 -13.11 21.99 2.24
CA ASN A 2 -13.28 20.65 1.68
C ASN A 2 -11.96 19.90 1.84
N SER A 3 -12.02 18.57 1.89
CA SER A 3 -10.83 17.74 1.99
C SER A 3 -10.94 16.45 1.20
N ALA A 4 -9.81 15.99 0.69
CA ALA A 4 -9.64 14.71 0.01
C ALA A 4 -8.61 13.86 0.75
N LYS A 5 -8.83 12.55 0.79
CA LYS A 5 -7.92 11.58 1.39
C LYS A 5 -7.32 10.72 0.29
N VAL A 6 -6.00 10.57 0.28
CA VAL A 6 -5.28 9.62 -0.58
C VAL A 6 -4.63 8.59 0.31
N GLN A 7 -5.05 7.33 0.21
CA GLN A 7 -4.57 6.25 1.07
C GLN A 7 -3.12 5.88 0.74
N SER A 8 -2.40 5.37 1.74
CA SER A 8 -1.12 4.71 1.52
C SER A 8 -1.31 3.24 1.18
N TYR A 9 -0.44 2.68 0.34
CA TYR A 9 -0.48 1.30 -0.16
C TYR A 9 -0.29 0.22 0.93
N ILE A 10 -0.08 0.61 2.19
CA ILE A 10 0.33 -0.31 3.26
C ILE A 10 -0.45 -0.05 4.55
N ASP A 11 -1.34 -0.98 4.84
CA ASP A 11 -2.18 -1.02 6.04
C ASP A 11 -1.38 -1.16 7.35
N ASN A 12 -0.20 -1.79 7.33
CA ASN A 12 0.58 -2.10 8.54
C ASN A 12 1.70 -1.09 8.84
N GLY A 13 1.59 0.13 8.31
CA GLY A 13 2.57 1.18 8.50
C GLY A 13 3.83 1.02 7.65
N CYS A 14 4.57 2.12 7.59
CA CYS A 14 5.74 2.37 6.75
C CYS A 14 7.02 1.56 7.07
N PHE A 15 6.93 0.52 7.90
CA PHE A 15 8.08 0.06 8.69
C PHE A 15 9.07 -0.83 7.93
N PHE A 16 8.60 -1.66 7.00
CA PHE A 16 9.43 -2.63 6.26
C PHE A 16 9.27 -2.59 4.74
N LYS A 17 8.30 -1.83 4.25
CA LYS A 17 7.99 -1.70 2.83
C LYS A 17 7.89 -0.22 2.51
N ASN A 18 8.27 0.14 1.29
CA ASN A 18 8.28 1.53 0.82
C ASN A 18 6.92 2.18 1.09
N CYS A 19 6.88 3.22 1.93
CA CYS A 19 5.70 4.08 2.02
C CYS A 19 5.44 4.64 0.63
N THR A 20 4.30 4.25 0.07
CA THR A 20 3.84 4.77 -1.21
C THR A 20 2.38 5.11 -1.04
N PHE A 21 1.98 6.25 -1.58
CA PHE A 21 0.60 6.68 -1.66
C PHE A 21 0.01 6.22 -2.98
N GLU A 22 -1.27 5.87 -2.95
CA GLU A 22 -2.02 5.49 -4.14
C GLU A 22 -2.10 6.66 -5.13
N LEU A 23 -2.10 6.32 -6.42
CA LEU A 23 -2.24 7.29 -7.51
C LEU A 23 -3.70 7.47 -7.95
N GLU A 24 -4.66 6.93 -7.18
CA GLU A 24 -6.07 7.12 -7.48
C GLU A 24 -6.47 8.58 -7.20
N TYR A 25 -6.95 9.26 -8.25
CA TYR A 25 -7.32 10.67 -8.18
C TYR A 25 -8.65 10.85 -7.44
N PRO A 26 -8.70 11.56 -6.31
CA PRO A 26 -9.93 11.82 -5.58
C PRO A 26 -10.91 12.69 -6.39
N GLN A 27 -12.14 12.22 -6.59
CA GLN A 27 -13.16 12.93 -7.39
C GLN A 27 -13.48 14.34 -6.87
N ASN A 28 -13.33 14.57 -5.57
CA ASN A 28 -13.57 15.86 -4.94
C ASN A 28 -12.46 16.90 -5.19
N LEU A 29 -11.31 16.50 -5.75
CA LEU A 29 -10.27 17.43 -6.21
C LEU A 29 -10.52 17.97 -7.62
N PHE A 30 -11.54 17.45 -8.31
CA PHE A 30 -11.81 17.81 -9.69
C PHE A 30 -12.02 19.32 -9.87
N GLY A 31 -11.24 19.92 -10.77
CA GLY A 31 -11.23 21.37 -11.01
C GLY A 31 -10.39 22.20 -10.03
N ILE A 32 -9.80 21.60 -8.99
CA ILE A 32 -8.90 22.26 -8.04
C ILE A 32 -7.43 21.99 -8.40
N ILE A 33 -7.11 20.72 -8.67
CA ILE A 33 -5.78 20.26 -9.08
C ILE A 33 -5.96 19.43 -10.35
N ASP A 34 -5.15 19.68 -11.38
CA ASP A 34 -5.20 18.84 -12.57
C ASP A 34 -4.76 17.40 -12.28
N THR A 35 -5.33 16.42 -12.98
CA THR A 35 -5.02 15.00 -12.74
C THR A 35 -3.55 14.69 -13.03
N HIS A 36 -2.95 15.31 -14.06
CA HIS A 36 -1.52 15.15 -14.34
C HIS A 36 -0.67 15.72 -13.20
N GLU A 37 -0.98 16.94 -12.76
CA GLU A 37 -0.27 17.61 -11.67
C GLU A 37 -0.36 16.84 -10.34
N PHE A 38 -1.54 16.30 -10.03
CA PHE A 38 -1.74 15.41 -8.87
C PHE A 38 -0.84 14.18 -8.97
N ASN A 39 -0.88 13.47 -10.09
CA ASN A 39 -0.08 12.26 -10.30
C ASN A 39 1.42 12.54 -10.22
N GLU A 40 1.89 13.63 -10.81
CA GLU A 40 3.30 14.04 -10.74
C GLU A 40 3.71 14.39 -9.32
N THR A 41 2.85 15.09 -8.57
CA THR A 41 3.10 15.45 -7.16
C THR A 41 3.20 14.20 -6.30
N VAL A 42 2.23 13.28 -6.38
CA VAL A 42 2.23 12.05 -5.60
C VAL A 42 3.38 11.13 -6.01
N THR A 43 3.69 11.03 -7.30
CA THR A 43 4.84 10.25 -7.79
C THR A 43 6.16 10.82 -7.29
N THR A 44 6.33 12.14 -7.34
CA THR A 44 7.52 12.82 -6.81
C THR A 44 7.64 12.58 -5.32
N LEU A 45 6.55 12.73 -4.57
CA LEU A 45 6.51 12.48 -3.14
C LEU A 45 6.90 11.02 -2.82
N ASN A 46 6.28 10.05 -3.50
CA ASN A 46 6.61 8.62 -3.38
C ASN A 46 8.08 8.33 -3.69
N SER A 47 8.63 8.94 -4.76
CA SER A 47 10.03 8.74 -5.15
C SER A 47 11.02 9.23 -4.09
N LYS A 48 10.68 10.32 -3.40
CA LYS A 48 11.51 10.91 -2.35
C LYS A 48 11.36 10.20 -1.01
N ILE A 49 10.17 9.72 -0.69
CA ILE A 49 9.88 8.98 0.55
C ILE A 49 10.40 7.55 0.47
N SER A 50 10.46 6.96 -0.73
CA SER A 50 11.06 5.66 -1.01
C SER A 50 12.55 5.65 -0.64
N SER A 51 12.78 5.55 0.66
CA SER A 51 14.08 5.43 1.26
C SER A 51 14.39 3.95 1.29
N LYS A 52 15.37 3.55 0.47
CA LYS A 52 16.00 2.25 0.69
C LYS A 52 16.50 2.24 2.13
N ILE A 53 16.19 1.16 2.85
CA ILE A 53 16.75 0.90 4.18
C ILE A 53 18.25 1.19 4.08
N PRO A 54 18.79 2.15 4.86
CA PRO A 54 20.16 2.56 4.71
C PRO A 54 21.04 1.33 4.96
N GLY A 55 22.07 1.13 4.13
CA GLY A 55 22.95 -0.03 4.23
C GLY A 55 23.58 -0.19 5.63
N THR A 56 23.64 0.90 6.40
CA THR A 56 24.05 0.92 7.81
C THR A 56 23.21 0.01 8.71
N PHE A 57 21.95 -0.27 8.36
CA PHE A 57 21.10 -1.18 9.12
C PHE A 57 21.67 -2.61 9.13
N PHE A 58 22.24 -3.07 8.01
CA PHE A 58 22.84 -4.40 7.92
C PHE A 58 24.11 -4.54 8.76
N ILE A 59 24.79 -3.43 9.08
CA ILE A 59 25.98 -3.44 9.94
C ILE A 59 25.64 -3.96 11.34
N PHE A 60 24.43 -3.68 11.85
CA PHE A 60 23.98 -4.14 13.16
C PHE A 60 23.59 -5.62 13.19
N LEU A 61 23.30 -6.24 12.04
CA LEU A 61 22.98 -7.67 11.97
C LEU A 61 24.23 -8.56 12.05
N ILE A 62 25.36 -8.10 11.52
CA ILE A 62 26.64 -8.83 11.53
C ILE A 62 27.03 -9.31 12.93
N PRO A 63 27.12 -8.46 13.97
CA PRO A 63 27.50 -8.89 15.31
C PRO A 63 26.47 -9.83 15.96
N ILE A 64 25.18 -9.71 15.62
CA ILE A 64 24.14 -10.66 16.06
C ILE A 64 24.46 -12.06 15.51
N PHE A 65 24.73 -12.17 14.21
CA PHE A 65 25.11 -13.44 13.59
C PHE A 65 26.40 -14.01 14.18
N ILE A 66 27.42 -13.18 14.41
CA ILE A 66 28.67 -13.61 15.05
C ILE A 66 28.39 -14.16 16.46
N GLY A 67 27.58 -13.47 17.27
CA GLY A 67 27.21 -13.93 18.61
C GLY A 67 26.48 -15.27 18.59
N ILE A 68 25.57 -15.47 17.63
CA ILE A 68 24.87 -16.76 17.43
C ILE A 68 25.85 -17.87 17.06
N LEU A 69 26.78 -17.61 16.13
CA LEU A 69 27.80 -18.60 15.75
C LEU A 69 28.71 -18.98 16.92
N VAL A 70 29.08 -18.01 17.77
CA VAL A 70 29.86 -18.25 18.99
C VAL A 70 29.06 -19.12 19.98
N MET A 71 27.75 -18.90 20.12
CA MET A 71 26.90 -19.73 20.99
C MET A 71 26.77 -21.17 20.50
N ILE A 72 26.67 -21.39 19.18
CA ILE A 72 26.52 -22.72 18.58
C ILE A 72 27.85 -23.49 18.60
N GLY A 73 28.95 -22.83 18.25
CA GLY A 73 30.28 -23.46 18.12
C GLY A 73 31.10 -23.53 19.42
N GLY A 74 30.72 -22.78 20.45
CA GLY A 74 31.51 -22.65 21.67
C GLY A 74 31.42 -23.85 22.61
N MET A 75 32.44 -24.72 22.61
CA MET A 75 32.63 -25.72 23.67
C MET A 75 33.27 -25.06 24.90
N GLY A 76 32.47 -24.35 25.69
CA GLY A 76 32.92 -23.74 26.94
C GLY A 76 31.91 -22.75 27.51
N SER A 77 31.68 -22.81 28.82
CA SER A 77 30.71 -21.94 29.51
C SER A 77 31.02 -20.44 29.32
N TYR A 78 32.29 -20.06 29.28
CA TYR A 78 32.70 -18.67 29.07
C TYR A 78 32.37 -18.13 27.66
N LEU A 79 32.53 -18.95 26.62
CA LEU A 79 32.23 -18.55 25.24
C LEU A 79 30.72 -18.37 25.04
N LEU A 80 29.92 -19.22 25.68
CA LEU A 80 28.46 -19.09 25.66
C LEU A 80 28.02 -17.74 26.26
N TRP A 81 28.53 -17.37 27.44
CA TRP A 81 28.23 -16.09 28.06
C TRP A 81 28.64 -14.90 27.19
N PHE A 82 29.81 -14.98 26.55
CA PHE A 82 30.28 -13.93 25.64
C PHE A 82 29.34 -13.75 24.43
N GLY A 83 28.89 -14.86 23.83
CA GLY A 83 27.90 -14.84 22.75
C GLY A 83 26.59 -14.20 23.17
N VAL A 84 26.07 -14.55 24.36
CA VAL A 84 24.84 -13.97 24.92
C VAL A 84 24.96 -12.45 25.08
N VAL A 85 26.08 -11.96 25.63
CA VAL A 85 26.30 -10.52 25.81
C VAL A 85 26.35 -9.79 24.48
N ILE A 86 27.12 -10.28 23.50
CA ILE A 86 27.22 -9.66 22.17
C ILE A 86 25.85 -9.60 21.48
N THR A 87 25.12 -10.72 21.45
CA THR A 87 23.81 -10.78 20.80
C THR A 87 22.79 -9.88 21.51
N SER A 88 22.83 -9.79 22.84
CA SER A 88 21.93 -8.93 23.61
C SER A 88 22.17 -7.44 23.34
N VAL A 89 23.43 -7.01 23.41
CA VAL A 89 23.82 -5.60 23.14
C VAL A 89 23.49 -5.21 21.71
N SER A 90 23.79 -6.08 20.75
CA SER A 90 23.54 -5.82 19.32
C SER A 90 22.04 -5.76 19.01
N SER A 91 21.25 -6.65 19.59
CA SER A 91 19.77 -6.62 19.45
C SER A 91 19.16 -5.35 20.02
N LEU A 92 19.64 -4.89 21.17
CA LEU A 92 19.18 -3.63 21.77
C LEU A 92 19.56 -2.42 20.91
N SER A 93 20.78 -2.40 20.38
CA SER A 93 21.22 -1.35 19.46
C SER A 93 20.40 -1.33 18.18
N LEU A 94 20.07 -2.50 17.62
CA LEU A 94 19.20 -2.63 16.45
C LEU A 94 17.81 -2.07 16.74
N LEU A 95 17.21 -2.43 17.89
CA LEU A 95 15.90 -1.94 18.29
C LEU A 95 15.87 -0.40 18.38
N ILE A 96 16.90 0.20 18.98
CA ILE A 96 17.01 1.66 19.08
C ILE A 96 17.09 2.29 17.68
N ASN A 97 17.93 1.76 16.78
CA ASN A 97 18.05 2.27 15.41
C ASN A 97 16.72 2.18 14.63
N ILE A 98 15.97 1.09 14.81
CA ILE A 98 14.65 0.92 14.20
C ILE A 98 13.69 2.04 14.64
N LEU A 99 13.65 2.35 15.95
CA LEU A 99 12.79 3.41 16.49
C LEU A 99 13.20 4.80 15.97
N PHE A 100 14.50 5.08 15.88
CA PHE A 100 14.99 6.33 15.30
C PHE A 100 14.65 6.46 13.82
N PHE A 101 14.76 5.37 13.06
CA PHE A 101 14.45 5.36 11.63
C PHE A 101 13.00 5.76 11.35
N HIS A 102 12.06 5.37 12.22
CA HIS A 102 10.66 5.77 12.11
C HIS A 102 10.48 7.30 12.15
N GLY A 103 11.12 7.97 13.11
CA GLY A 103 11.06 9.43 13.23
C GLY A 103 11.65 10.14 12.01
N VAL A 104 12.75 9.61 11.46
CA VAL A 104 13.41 10.19 10.28
C VAL A 104 12.53 10.11 9.03
N ILE A 105 11.79 9.02 8.82
CA ILE A 105 10.87 8.91 7.67
C ILE A 105 9.76 9.96 7.80
N GLU A 106 9.14 10.07 8.97
CA GLU A 106 8.05 11.01 9.21
C GLU A 106 8.51 12.46 8.99
N GLU A 107 9.67 12.83 9.54
CA GLU A 107 10.28 14.15 9.31
C GLU A 107 10.53 14.41 7.83
N LYS A 108 11.01 13.41 7.07
CA LYS A 108 11.24 13.53 5.63
C LYS A 108 9.95 13.73 4.84
N ILE A 109 8.88 13.01 5.20
CA ILE A 109 7.55 13.22 4.59
C ILE A 109 7.07 14.64 4.86
N ILE A 110 7.17 15.11 6.11
CA ILE A 110 6.74 16.45 6.52
C ILE A 110 7.55 17.54 5.78
N GLU A 111 8.87 17.34 5.62
CA GLU A 111 9.72 18.26 4.87
C GLU A 111 9.30 18.36 3.40
N GLU A 112 9.03 17.23 2.76
CA GLU A 112 8.56 17.22 1.37
C GLU A 112 7.16 17.82 1.22
N LEU A 113 6.25 17.53 2.15
CA LEU A 113 4.93 18.17 2.19
C LEU A 113 5.02 19.68 2.36
N ARG A 114 6.01 20.19 3.11
CA ARG A 114 6.26 21.64 3.21
C ARG A 114 6.64 22.24 1.86
N SER A 115 7.43 21.54 1.06
CA SER A 115 7.78 21.97 -0.31
C SER A 115 6.54 21.97 -1.22
N VAL A 116 5.73 20.92 -1.17
CA VAL A 116 4.46 20.82 -1.92
C VAL A 116 3.51 21.95 -1.51
N ASN A 117 3.33 22.20 -0.23
CA ASN A 117 2.48 23.27 0.29
C ASN A 117 2.95 24.66 -0.13
N LYS A 118 4.25 24.86 -0.29
CA LYS A 118 4.80 26.11 -0.82
C LYS A 118 4.42 26.30 -2.29
N TYR A 119 4.42 25.25 -3.09
CA TYR A 119 4.03 25.28 -4.51
C TYR A 119 2.52 25.51 -4.68
N PHE A 120 1.68 24.93 -3.82
CA PHE A 120 0.22 25.07 -3.87
C PHE A 120 -0.35 26.29 -3.11
N LYS A 121 0.52 27.12 -2.52
CA LYS A 121 0.12 28.22 -1.63
C LYS A 121 -0.87 29.20 -2.27
N ASP A 122 -0.68 29.53 -3.55
CA ASP A 122 -1.51 30.53 -4.25
C ASP A 122 -2.94 30.04 -4.51
N ARG A 123 -3.16 28.72 -4.48
CA ARG A 123 -4.49 28.09 -4.61
C ARG A 123 -5.15 27.78 -3.26
N GLU A 124 -4.50 28.16 -2.15
CA GLU A 124 -4.92 27.82 -0.79
C GLU A 124 -5.11 26.31 -0.56
N VAL A 125 -4.38 25.49 -1.33
CA VAL A 125 -4.39 24.03 -1.19
C VAL A 125 -3.26 23.62 -0.24
N THR A 126 -3.60 22.85 0.78
CA THR A 126 -2.64 22.33 1.77
C THR A 126 -2.69 20.81 1.83
N TRP A 127 -1.52 20.20 1.73
CA TRP A 127 -1.27 18.78 1.89
C TRP A 127 -0.73 18.51 3.29
N GLY A 128 -1.33 17.55 3.97
CA GLY A 128 -0.95 17.09 5.31
C GLY A 128 -0.80 15.58 5.34
N LEU A 129 -0.08 15.09 6.35
CA LEU A 129 -0.02 13.68 6.68
C LEU A 129 -0.92 13.46 7.89
N GLU A 130 -1.89 12.57 7.77
CA GLU A 130 -2.74 12.17 8.88
C GLU A 130 -2.76 10.65 9.01
N SER A 131 -3.12 10.18 10.20
CA SER A 131 -3.32 8.77 10.47
C SER A 131 -4.68 8.54 11.12
N GLU A 132 -5.41 7.55 10.64
CA GLU A 132 -6.69 7.14 11.18
C GLU A 132 -6.63 5.66 11.54
N ILE A 133 -7.34 5.31 12.61
CA ILE A 133 -7.50 3.93 13.02
C ILE A 133 -8.75 3.41 12.32
N ILE A 134 -8.57 2.49 11.39
CA ILE A 134 -9.65 1.84 10.66
C ILE A 134 -9.94 0.49 11.32
N TYR A 135 -11.22 0.26 11.60
CA TYR A 135 -11.72 -1.00 12.11
C TYR A 135 -12.25 -1.84 10.95
N THR A 136 -11.49 -2.85 10.53
CA THR A 136 -11.89 -3.74 9.45
C THR A 136 -12.60 -4.95 10.03
N PRO A 137 -13.91 -5.16 9.74
CA PRO A 137 -14.61 -6.34 10.23
C PRO A 137 -13.98 -7.60 9.65
N VAL A 138 -13.80 -8.63 10.48
CA VAL A 138 -13.25 -9.91 10.05
C VAL A 138 -14.39 -10.86 9.74
N ASP A 139 -14.39 -11.41 8.53
CA ASP A 139 -15.37 -12.41 8.13
C ASP A 139 -15.30 -13.64 9.07
N PRO A 140 -16.39 -14.02 9.75
CA PRO A 140 -16.46 -15.20 10.60
C PRO A 140 -15.95 -16.48 9.92
N PHE A 141 -16.17 -16.63 8.61
CA PHE A 141 -15.68 -17.80 7.88
C PHE A 141 -14.16 -17.86 7.86
N ASN A 142 -13.48 -16.72 7.74
CA ASN A 142 -12.00 -16.67 7.74
C ASN A 142 -11.41 -17.03 9.11
N LEU A 143 -12.15 -16.86 10.21
CA LEU A 143 -11.70 -17.28 11.54
C LEU A 143 -11.63 -18.80 11.70
N GLU A 144 -12.58 -19.53 11.13
CA GLU A 144 -12.63 -21.00 11.25
C GLU A 144 -11.46 -21.67 10.50
N PHE A 145 -11.03 -21.09 9.38
CA PHE A 145 -9.95 -21.65 8.56
C PHE A 145 -8.56 -21.12 8.93
N ASN A 146 -8.46 -19.99 9.64
CA ASN A 146 -7.16 -19.43 10.00
C ASN A 146 -6.63 -20.00 11.32
N VAL A 147 -5.76 -21.00 11.21
CA VAL A 147 -5.13 -21.68 12.35
C VAL A 147 -4.01 -20.84 12.99
N ASN A 148 -3.73 -19.64 12.47
CA ASN A 148 -2.66 -18.81 13.01
C ASN A 148 -3.06 -18.16 14.34
N LYS A 149 -2.47 -18.65 15.43
CA LYS A 149 -2.68 -18.10 16.79
C LYS A 149 -2.31 -16.64 16.91
N GLU A 150 -1.39 -16.12 16.11
CA GLU A 150 -1.02 -14.70 16.14
C GLU A 150 -2.13 -13.84 15.55
N PHE A 151 -2.74 -14.28 14.45
CA PHE A 151 -3.89 -13.62 13.86
C PHE A 151 -5.06 -13.54 14.85
N LEU A 152 -5.36 -14.64 15.54
CA LEU A 152 -6.42 -14.66 16.56
C LEU A 152 -6.13 -13.74 17.75
N LYS A 153 -4.85 -13.54 18.10
CA LYS A 153 -4.43 -12.63 19.18
C LYS A 153 -4.51 -11.16 18.80
N SER A 154 -4.43 -10.82 17.51
CA SER A 154 -4.55 -9.44 17.03
C SER A 154 -6.01 -8.99 16.86
N LEU A 155 -6.98 -9.89 17.04
CA LEU A 155 -8.39 -9.54 16.92
C LEU A 155 -8.88 -8.84 18.17
N GLU A 156 -9.60 -7.75 17.95
CA GLU A 156 -10.38 -7.05 18.95
C GLU A 156 -11.86 -7.34 18.72
N PHE A 157 -12.68 -7.21 19.77
CA PHE A 157 -14.11 -7.49 19.71
C PHE A 157 -14.89 -6.23 20.01
N ASP A 158 -15.95 -5.97 19.24
CA ASP A 158 -16.83 -4.84 19.49
C ASP A 158 -17.78 -5.11 20.67
N GLU A 159 -18.61 -4.14 21.03
CA GLU A 159 -19.59 -4.29 22.12
C GLU A 159 -20.61 -5.41 21.87
N ARG A 160 -20.72 -5.90 20.64
CA ARG A 160 -21.63 -6.98 20.22
C ARG A 160 -20.92 -8.32 20.06
N GLY A 161 -19.60 -8.37 20.28
CA GLY A 161 -18.79 -9.57 20.14
C GLY A 161 -18.38 -9.90 18.70
N PHE A 162 -18.50 -8.98 17.74
CA PHE A 162 -17.98 -9.18 16.40
C PHE A 162 -16.47 -8.88 16.36
N PRO A 163 -15.66 -9.80 15.80
CA PRO A 163 -14.22 -9.59 15.68
C PRO A 163 -13.90 -8.57 14.58
N TYR A 164 -12.99 -7.65 14.88
CA TYR A 164 -12.43 -6.72 13.92
C TYR A 164 -10.91 -6.64 14.05
N HIS A 165 -10.27 -6.18 12.99
CA HIS A 165 -8.86 -5.85 12.96
C HIS A 165 -8.69 -4.34 13.05
N THR A 166 -7.86 -3.89 13.99
CA THR A 166 -7.53 -2.48 14.16
C THR A 166 -6.27 -2.18 13.35
N THR A 167 -6.43 -1.36 12.32
CA THR A 167 -5.36 -1.00 11.40
C THR A 167 -5.12 0.50 11.45
N LYS A 168 -3.89 0.93 11.71
CA LYS A 168 -3.52 2.34 11.63
C LYS A 168 -3.08 2.66 10.20
N VAL A 169 -3.96 3.34 9.45
CA VAL A 169 -3.69 3.73 8.06
C VAL A 169 -3.21 5.18 8.03
N MET A 170 -2.14 5.44 7.28
CA MET A 170 -1.69 6.79 6.98
C MET A 170 -2.26 7.24 5.63
N TYR A 171 -2.68 8.49 5.54
CA TYR A 171 -3.18 9.09 4.30
C TYR A 171 -2.64 10.51 4.12
N LEU A 172 -2.56 10.93 2.86
CA LEU A 172 -2.39 12.35 2.53
C LEU A 172 -3.75 13.02 2.63
N LEU A 173 -3.87 13.98 3.53
CA LEU A 173 -5.02 14.85 3.61
C LEU A 173 -4.75 16.10 2.76
N ILE A 174 -5.57 16.30 1.72
CA ILE A 174 -5.50 17.48 0.86
C ILE A 174 -6.69 18.35 1.19
N THR A 175 -6.45 19.50 1.81
CA THR A 175 -7.47 20.49 2.19
C THR A 175 -7.46 21.64 1.18
N PHE A 176 -8.64 22.08 0.78
CA PHE A 176 -8.82 23.11 -0.24
C PHE A 176 -10.03 24.00 0.06
N PRO A 177 -10.07 25.24 -0.48
CA PRO A 177 -11.18 26.14 -0.27
C PRO A 177 -12.49 25.56 -0.83
N ALA A 178 -13.61 26.00 -0.28
CA ALA A 178 -14.92 25.59 -0.78
C ALA A 178 -15.15 26.24 -2.15
N ILE A 179 -15.60 25.45 -3.13
CA ILE A 179 -16.00 25.96 -4.44
C ILE A 179 -17.33 26.70 -4.23
N GLU A 180 -17.32 28.03 -4.30
CA GLU A 180 -18.52 28.86 -4.08
C GLU A 180 -19.63 28.62 -5.12
N ASN A 181 -19.31 27.99 -6.25
CA ASN A 181 -20.30 27.70 -7.29
C ASN A 181 -20.02 26.37 -8.05
N PRO A 182 -20.49 25.22 -7.54
CA PRO A 182 -20.23 23.90 -8.14
C PRO A 182 -20.85 23.73 -9.54
N GLN A 183 -21.81 24.58 -9.93
CA GLN A 183 -22.47 24.54 -11.24
C GLN A 183 -21.54 24.92 -12.40
N LEU A 184 -20.48 25.71 -12.17
CA LEU A 184 -19.52 26.09 -13.21
C LEU A 184 -18.58 24.94 -13.61
N VAL A 185 -18.25 24.04 -12.68
CA VAL A 185 -17.32 22.93 -12.91
C VAL A 185 -17.91 21.88 -13.87
N ASN A 186 -19.22 21.65 -13.80
CA ASN A 186 -19.89 20.68 -14.69
C ASN A 186 -19.96 21.13 -16.16
N ASN A 187 -19.90 22.43 -16.44
CA ASN A 187 -19.99 22.94 -17.81
C ASN A 187 -18.65 22.92 -18.57
N ILE A 188 -17.52 22.92 -17.85
CA ILE A 188 -16.18 22.86 -18.48
C ILE A 188 -15.94 21.46 -19.09
N ASN A 189 -16.46 20.40 -18.45
CA ASN A 189 -16.32 19.01 -18.91
C ASN A 189 -17.03 18.68 -20.22
N ILE A 190 -18.00 19.48 -20.66
CA ILE A 190 -18.70 19.22 -21.93
C ILE A 190 -17.90 19.80 -23.11
N ILE A 191 -17.10 20.83 -22.88
CA ILE A 191 -16.41 21.57 -23.94
C ILE A 191 -15.08 20.89 -24.30
N ASP A 192 -14.29 20.46 -23.32
CA ASP A 192 -12.97 19.85 -23.57
C ASP A 192 -13.03 18.42 -24.13
N ILE A 193 -14.16 17.72 -24.00
CA ILE A 193 -14.36 16.39 -24.60
C ILE A 193 -14.77 16.50 -26.09
N GLN A 194 -15.31 17.63 -26.55
CA GLN A 194 -15.74 17.79 -27.94
C GLN A 194 -14.67 18.32 -28.90
N GLU A 195 -13.60 18.98 -28.44
CA GLU A 195 -12.62 19.62 -29.36
C GLU A 195 -11.50 18.72 -29.89
N ASN A 196 -11.39 17.45 -29.46
CA ASN A 196 -10.27 16.58 -29.88
C ASN A 196 -10.62 15.31 -30.65
N TYR A 197 -11.84 15.22 -31.21
CA TYR A 197 -12.19 14.19 -32.20
C TYR A 197 -12.46 14.80 -33.58
N GLU A 198 -11.59 15.68 -34.06
CA GLU A 198 -11.53 15.95 -35.50
C GLU A 198 -10.82 14.77 -36.17
N PHE A 199 -11.64 13.85 -36.65
CA PHE A 199 -11.27 12.64 -37.39
C PHE A 199 -10.46 13.04 -38.63
N GLN A 200 -9.12 12.99 -38.55
CA GLN A 200 -8.30 13.07 -39.76
C GLN A 200 -8.51 11.79 -40.58
N PRO A 201 -9.03 11.88 -41.83
CA PRO A 201 -9.11 10.72 -42.69
C PRO A 201 -7.69 10.21 -42.97
N GLN A 202 -7.41 8.98 -42.53
CA GLN A 202 -6.15 8.29 -42.80
C GLN A 202 -5.92 8.22 -44.30
N SER A 203 -4.85 8.88 -44.75
CA SER A 203 -4.24 8.65 -46.05
C SER A 203 -3.70 7.23 -46.11
N GLN A 204 -4.04 6.55 -47.20
CA GLN A 204 -3.73 5.16 -47.48
C GLN A 204 -2.22 4.91 -47.44
N PHE A 205 -1.75 4.14 -46.46
CA PHE A 205 -0.40 3.56 -46.49
C PHE A 205 -0.39 2.35 -47.43
N GLN A 206 0.34 2.48 -48.54
CA GLN A 206 0.68 1.37 -49.43
C GLN A 206 1.64 0.42 -48.71
N ILE A 207 1.18 -0.82 -48.50
CA ILE A 207 1.97 -1.93 -48.00
C ILE A 207 2.89 -2.41 -49.13
N SER A 208 4.19 -2.19 -49.00
CA SER A 208 5.20 -2.90 -49.79
C SER A 208 5.57 -4.18 -49.04
N GLN A 209 5.09 -5.32 -49.53
CA GLN A 209 5.47 -6.65 -49.04
C GLN A 209 6.90 -6.96 -49.48
N SER A 210 7.84 -7.08 -48.54
CA SER A 210 9.06 -7.85 -48.72
C SER A 210 8.97 -9.12 -47.87
N GLN A 211 8.76 -10.24 -48.56
CA GLN A 211 8.78 -11.59 -48.01
C GLN A 211 10.19 -11.93 -47.52
N SER A 212 10.31 -12.36 -46.27
CA SER A 212 11.42 -13.22 -45.84
C SER A 212 10.81 -14.36 -45.02
N GLN A 213 10.75 -15.52 -45.66
CA GLN A 213 10.37 -16.79 -45.06
C GLN A 213 11.46 -17.24 -44.09
N SER A 214 11.09 -17.53 -42.85
CA SER A 214 11.82 -18.50 -42.01
C SER A 214 10.81 -19.36 -41.28
N GLN A 215 10.64 -20.57 -41.78
CA GLN A 215 9.87 -21.65 -41.19
C GLN A 215 10.54 -22.11 -39.88
N LEU A 216 9.77 -22.23 -38.80
CA LEU A 216 10.09 -23.14 -37.70
C LEU A 216 8.83 -23.90 -37.28
N PRO A 217 8.96 -25.18 -36.86
CA PRO A 217 7.85 -26.11 -36.81
C PRO A 217 7.16 -26.20 -35.43
N TYR A 218 5.83 -26.33 -35.50
CA TYR A 218 4.90 -27.07 -34.64
C TYR A 218 5.35 -27.52 -33.23
N GLY A 219 4.56 -27.12 -32.23
CA GLY A 219 4.56 -27.75 -30.90
C GLY A 219 3.46 -27.26 -29.96
N ASN A 220 2.30 -27.91 -30.02
CA ASN A 220 1.28 -28.12 -28.96
C ASN A 220 0.60 -26.92 -28.28
N SER A 221 -0.58 -26.57 -28.79
CA SER A 221 -1.64 -25.89 -28.02
C SER A 221 -2.41 -26.91 -27.18
N LEU A 222 -2.23 -26.88 -25.86
CA LEU A 222 -3.11 -27.53 -24.90
C LEU A 222 -4.35 -26.63 -24.67
N SER A 223 -5.49 -27.08 -25.20
CA SER A 223 -6.81 -26.54 -24.90
C SER A 223 -7.23 -26.94 -23.49
N PHE A 224 -7.39 -25.98 -22.58
CA PHE A 224 -8.06 -26.18 -21.30
C PHE A 224 -9.58 -26.05 -21.49
N SER A 225 -10.27 -27.18 -21.42
CA SER A 225 -11.72 -27.27 -21.31
C SER A 225 -12.18 -26.78 -19.94
N SER A 226 -13.08 -25.80 -19.96
CA SER A 226 -13.84 -25.29 -18.81
C SER A 226 -14.75 -26.39 -18.23
N LEU A 227 -14.45 -26.85 -17.01
CA LEU A 227 -15.34 -27.69 -16.22
C LEU A 227 -16.30 -26.80 -15.42
N ASN A 228 -17.49 -26.63 -16.00
CA ASN A 228 -18.70 -26.18 -15.31
C ASN A 228 -19.15 -27.32 -14.38
N ASN A 229 -19.05 -27.15 -13.07
CA ASN A 229 -19.75 -28.00 -12.11
C ASN A 229 -20.47 -27.12 -11.08
N SER A 230 -21.72 -26.79 -11.42
CA SER A 230 -22.74 -26.35 -10.50
C SER A 230 -23.29 -27.56 -9.74
N SER A 231 -22.91 -27.71 -8.48
CA SER A 231 -23.58 -28.63 -7.55
C SER A 231 -24.09 -27.83 -6.35
N THR A 232 -25.32 -27.35 -6.48
CA THR A 232 -26.17 -26.87 -5.39
C THR A 232 -26.63 -28.07 -4.57
N THR A 233 -26.02 -28.28 -3.40
CA THR A 233 -26.58 -29.16 -2.36
C THR A 233 -27.31 -28.30 -1.35
N ASN A 234 -28.65 -28.29 -1.43
CA ASN A 234 -29.52 -27.81 -0.38
C ASN A 234 -29.43 -28.76 0.81
N LEU A 235 -28.78 -28.34 1.89
CA LEU A 235 -28.79 -29.01 3.19
C LEU A 235 -29.79 -28.26 4.08
N SER A 236 -31.02 -28.76 4.12
CA SER A 236 -32.03 -28.36 5.11
C SER A 236 -31.68 -29.02 6.45
N ILE A 237 -31.11 -28.25 7.38
CA ILE A 237 -30.93 -28.69 8.76
C ILE A 237 -32.20 -28.36 9.54
N SER A 238 -32.88 -29.43 9.95
CA SER A 238 -33.97 -29.44 10.91
C SER A 238 -33.42 -29.14 12.31
N MET A 239 -33.79 -28.00 12.90
CA MET A 239 -33.61 -27.74 14.33
C MET A 239 -34.67 -28.50 15.12
N SER A 240 -34.26 -29.58 15.80
CA SER A 240 -35.03 -30.14 16.90
C SER A 240 -34.79 -29.31 18.16
N ASN A 241 -35.84 -28.65 18.64
CA ASN A 241 -35.96 -28.11 19.99
C ASN A 241 -35.59 -29.19 21.03
N ILE A 242 -34.64 -28.88 21.90
CA ILE A 242 -34.54 -29.55 23.21
C ILE A 242 -34.64 -28.46 24.28
N ILE A 243 -35.77 -28.51 24.96
CA ILE A 243 -36.07 -27.85 26.22
C ILE A 243 -35.34 -28.64 27.31
N ASN A 244 -34.50 -27.97 28.09
CA ASN A 244 -34.39 -28.09 29.54
C ASN A 244 -33.42 -27.04 30.09
#